data_AF-A0A5E7ST89-F1
#
_entry.id   AF-A0A5E7ST89-F1
#
_cell.length_a   1.000
_cell.length_b   1.000
_cell.length_c   1.000
_cell.angle_alpha   90.00
_cell.angle_beta   90.00
_cell.angle_gamma   90.00
#
_symmetry.space_group_name_H-M   'P 1'
#
loop_
_entity.id
_entity.type
_entity.pdbx_description
1 polymer ?
#
loop_
_entity_poly.entity_id
_entity_poly.type
_entity_poly.pdbx_seq_one_letter_code
_entity_poly.pdbx_strand_id
1 'polypeptide(L)' 'MRPLKKSIDDAGGVPVVALACGKSPRAVYKWLTADCLPRTEYTGETRYAERIAALAAANGRPFEPSWLLAEAHPKKAAA' A
#
# COMPACT_ATOMS: atom_id res chain seq x y z
N MET A 1 -9.64 -8.69 8.62
CA MET A 1 -8.21 -8.62 8.19
C MET A 1 -7.99 -7.22 7.63
N ARG A 2 -6.83 -6.57 7.84
CA ARG A 2 -6.48 -5.28 7.19
C ARG A 2 -5.44 -5.55 6.08
N PRO A 3 -5.87 -5.74 4.82
CA PRO A 3 -4.99 -6.17 3.74
C PRO A 3 -3.87 -5.17 3.48
N LEU A 4 -4.17 -3.87 3.57
CA LEU A 4 -3.19 -2.81 3.39
C LEU A 4 -2.08 -2.87 4.44
N LYS A 5 -2.45 -3.00 5.72
CA LYS A 5 -1.46 -3.14 6.81
C LYS A 5 -0.58 -4.36 6.60
N LYS A 6 -1.18 -5.52 6.30
CA LYS A 6 -0.43 -6.75 6.06
C LYS A 6 0.56 -6.58 4.90
N SER A 7 0.12 -5.98 3.80
CA SER A 7 0.95 -5.76 2.61
C SER A 7 2.13 -4.83 2.91
N ILE A 8 1.91 -3.79 3.72
CA ILE A 8 2.99 -2.89 4.17
C ILE A 8 3.97 -3.63 5.09
N ASP A 9 3.48 -4.45 6.03
CA ASP A 9 4.34 -5.26 6.91
C ASP A 9 5.18 -6.27 6.08
N ASP A 10 4.56 -6.96 5.13
CA ASP A 10 5.21 -7.91 4.21
C ASP A 10 6.25 -7.21 3.32
N ALA A 11 6.05 -5.93 2.98
CA ALA A 11 6.99 -5.08 2.24
C ALA A 11 8.14 -4.49 3.09
N GLY A 12 8.27 -4.87 4.36
CA GLY A 12 9.34 -4.38 5.26
C GLY A 12 8.92 -3.22 6.16
N GLY A 13 7.62 -2.93 6.24
CA GLY A 13 7.04 -1.95 7.13
C GLY A 13 7.03 -0.51 6.62
N VAL A 14 6.44 0.37 7.43
CA VAL A 14 6.18 1.78 7.09
C VAL A 14 7.42 2.55 6.62
N PRO A 15 8.60 2.47 7.27
CA PRO A 15 9.78 3.24 6.84
C PRO A 15 10.27 2.86 5.45
N VAL A 16 10.30 1.55 5.14
CA VAL A 16 10.77 1.03 3.85
C VAL A 16 9.80 1.42 2.74
N VAL A 17 8.50 1.23 2.97
CA VAL A 17 7.45 1.63 2.00
C VAL A 17 7.45 3.13 1.76
N ALA A 18 7.59 3.94 2.81
CA ALA A 18 7.65 5.39 2.69
C ALA A 18 8.81 5.83 1.78
N LEU A 19 10.00 5.26 1.99
CA LEU A 19 11.17 5.53 1.17
C LEU A 19 10.96 5.13 -0.29
N ALA A 20 10.51 3.89 -0.53
CA ALA A 20 10.28 3.39 -1.88
C ALA A 20 9.21 4.17 -2.66
N CYS A 21 8.22 4.71 -1.96
CA CYS A 21 7.13 5.51 -2.54
C CYS A 21 7.45 7.01 -2.62
N GLY A 22 8.62 7.46 -2.15
CA GLY A 22 8.97 8.89 -2.11
C GLY A 22 8.02 9.70 -1.22
N LYS A 23 7.61 9.11 -0.10
CA LYS A 23 6.66 9.70 0.85
C LYS A 23 7.25 9.75 2.26
N SER A 24 6.64 10.55 3.12
CA SER A 24 6.96 10.53 4.55
C SER A 24 6.29 9.32 5.23
N PRO A 25 6.88 8.76 6.31
CA PRO A 25 6.23 7.74 7.12
C PRO A 25 4.82 8.15 7.57
N ARG A 26 4.62 9.44 7.88
CA ARG A 26 3.32 10.00 8.26
C ARG A 26 2.27 9.88 7.14
N ALA A 27 2.67 9.98 5.88
CA ALA A 27 1.75 9.78 4.76
C ALA A 27 1.29 8.31 4.68
N VAL A 28 2.20 7.36 4.88
CA VAL A 28 1.88 5.92 4.91
C VAL A 28 1.01 5.57 6.12
N TYR A 29 1.28 6.16 7.29
CA TYR A 29 0.39 6.02 8.45
C TYR A 29 -1.01 6.57 8.17
N LYS A 30 -1.16 7.66 7.41
CA LYS A 30 -2.50 8.13 6.98
C LYS A 30 -3.22 7.09 6.12
N TRP A 31 -2.51 6.40 5.22
CA TRP A 31 -3.09 5.30 4.44
C TRP A 31 -3.57 4.18 5.36
N LEU A 32 -2.78 3.81 6.37
CA LEU A 32 -3.14 2.79 7.36
C LEU A 32 -4.32 3.21 8.26
N THR A 33 -4.38 4.49 8.66
CA THR A 33 -5.51 5.03 9.44
C THR A 33 -6.80 5.03 8.62
N ALA A 34 -6.71 5.39 7.33
CA ALA A 34 -7.83 5.37 6.41
C ALA A 34 -8.13 3.96 5.85
N ASP A 35 -7.28 2.97 6.17
CA ASP A 35 -7.24 1.62 5.58
C ASP A 35 -7.37 1.60 4.05
N CYS A 36 -6.80 2.61 3.39
CA CYS A 36 -6.90 2.77 1.94
C CYS A 36 -5.66 3.45 1.34
N LEU A 37 -5.40 3.16 0.06
CA LEU A 37 -4.42 3.87 -0.75
C LEU A 37 -4.95 5.24 -1.20
N PRO A 38 -4.07 6.21 -1.51
CA PRO A 38 -4.49 7.53 -1.98
C PRO A 38 -5.20 7.45 -3.33
N ARG A 39 -6.09 8.41 -3.61
CA ARG A 39 -6.84 8.47 -4.89
C ARG A 39 -5.96 8.47 -6.13
N THR A 40 -4.72 8.96 -6.01
CA THR A 40 -3.71 9.00 -7.07
C THR A 40 -3.35 7.61 -7.62
N GLU A 41 -3.49 6.54 -6.82
CA GLU A 41 -3.32 5.17 -7.31
C GLU A 41 -4.41 4.76 -8.30
N TYR A 42 -5.63 5.27 -8.10
CA TYR A 42 -6.80 4.91 -8.90
C TYR A 42 -6.98 5.81 -10.12
N THR A 43 -6.35 6.99 -10.12
CA THR A 43 -6.25 7.87 -11.30
C THR A 43 -5.01 7.59 -12.14
N GLY A 44 -4.12 6.70 -11.70
CA GLY A 44 -2.89 6.33 -12.42
C GLY A 44 -1.75 7.35 -12.30
N GLU A 45 -1.89 8.36 -11.45
CA GLU A 45 -0.84 9.34 -11.14
C GLU A 45 0.31 8.72 -10.35
N THR A 46 0.03 7.66 -9.60
CA THR A 46 1.01 6.96 -8.77
C THR A 46 0.93 5.44 -8.96
N ARG A 47 2.00 4.74 -8.56
CA ARG A 47 2.15 3.27 -8.65
C ARG A 47 2.70 2.67 -7.34
N TYR A 48 2.15 3.07 -6.21
CA TYR A 48 2.51 2.58 -4.88
C TYR A 48 2.20 1.11 -4.70
N ALA A 49 1.07 0.61 -5.20
CA ALA A 49 0.73 -0.80 -5.12
C ALA A 49 1.78 -1.70 -5.78
N GLU A 50 2.28 -1.31 -6.97
CA GLU A 50 3.37 -2.01 -7.66
C GLU A 50 4.66 -2.01 -6.83
N ARG A 51 5.02 -0.87 -6.25
CA ARG A 51 6.23 -0.74 -5.41
C ARG A 51 6.15 -1.60 -4.14
N ILE A 52 4.99 -1.60 -3.46
CA ILE A 52 4.78 -2.41 -2.26
C ILE A 52 4.82 -3.89 -2.62
N ALA A 53 4.20 -4.31 -3.72
CA ALA A 53 4.24 -5.68 -4.20
C ALA A 53 5.68 -6.13 -4.54
N ALA A 54 6.47 -5.28 -5.20
CA ALA A 54 7.86 -5.57 -5.51
C ALA A 54 8.71 -5.74 -4.25
N LEU A 55 8.52 -4.89 -3.24
CA LEU A 55 9.20 -5.03 -1.94
C LEU A 55 8.79 -6.31 -1.22
N ALA A 56 7.49 -6.63 -1.20
CA ALA A 56 7.01 -7.84 -0.55
C ALA A 56 7.51 -9.10 -1.26
N ALA A 57 7.56 -9.10 -2.59
CA ALA A 57 8.19 -10.16 -3.38
C ALA A 57 9.68 -10.32 -3.04
N ALA A 58 10.43 -9.21 -2.91
CA ALA A 58 11.83 -9.25 -2.48
C ALA A 58 12.01 -9.82 -1.06
N ASN A 59 10.99 -9.69 -0.19
CA ASN A 59 10.95 -10.29 1.14
C ASN A 59 10.36 -11.72 1.17
N GLY A 60 10.10 -12.34 0.01
CA GLY A 60 9.56 -13.70 -0.11
C GLY A 60 8.05 -13.81 0.12
N ARG A 61 7.32 -12.69 0.02
CA ARG A 61 5.87 -12.58 0.26
C ARG A 61 5.16 -11.91 -0.92
N PRO A 62 5.24 -12.48 -2.14
CA PRO A 62 4.68 -11.85 -3.33
C PRO A 62 3.15 -11.78 -3.25
N PHE A 63 2.59 -10.72 -3.82
CA PHE A 63 1.16 -10.57 -4.05
C PHE A 63 0.91 -9.71 -5.30
N GLU A 64 -0.30 -9.80 -5.85
CA GLU A 64 -0.69 -9.03 -7.04
C GLU A 64 -1.02 -7.56 -6.69
N PRO A 65 -0.44 -6.56 -7.39
CA PRO A 65 -0.75 -5.15 -7.15
C PRO A 65 -2.25 -4.83 -7.33
N SER A 66 -2.88 -5.46 -8.32
CA SER A 66 -4.32 -5.29 -8.62
C SER A 66 -5.21 -5.76 -7.47
N TRP A 67 -4.81 -6.84 -6.78
CA TRP A 67 -5.48 -7.32 -5.58
C TRP A 67 -5.39 -6.28 -4.45
N LEU A 68 -4.20 -5.69 -4.23
CA LEU A 68 -4.04 -4.65 -3.22
C LEU A 68 -4.89 -3.40 -3.54
N LEU A 69 -4.97 -2.99 -4.81
CA LEU A 69 -5.83 -1.88 -5.24
C LEU A 69 -7.32 -2.16 -4.97
N ALA A 70 -7.78 -3.39 -5.22
CA ALA A 70 -9.17 -3.76 -4.93
C ALA A 70 -9.47 -3.75 -3.42
N GLU A 71 -8.53 -4.24 -2.60
CA GLU A 71 -8.68 -4.32 -1.15
C GLU A 71 -8.51 -2.98 -0.44
N ALA A 72 -7.58 -2.13 -0.91
CA ALA A 72 -7.27 -0.83 -0.31
C ALA A 72 -8.03 0.33 -0.97
N HIS A 73 -9.16 0.06 -1.62
CA HIS A 73 -9.97 1.07 -2.30
C HIS A 73 -10.70 1.95 -1.27
N PRO A 74 -10.65 3.30 -1.37
CA PRO A 74 -11.25 4.21 -0.39
C PRO A 74 -12.76 4.01 -0.21
N LYS A 75 -13.48 3.57 -1.25
CA LYS A 75 -14.92 3.20 -1.14
C LYS A 75 -15.17 1.96 -0.28
N LYS A 76 -14.18 1.07 -0.14
CA LYS A 76 -14.31 -0.16 0.66
C LYS A 76 -14.05 0.11 2.16
N ALA A 77 -13.20 1.10 2.46
CA ALA A 77 -12.90 1.52 3.83
C ALA A 77 -14.01 2.35 4.50
N ALA A 78 -15.00 2.83 3.73
CA ALA A 78 -16.08 3.70 4.20
C ALA A 78 -17.40 2.96 4.54
N ALA A 79 -17.37 1.62 4.65
CA ALA A 79 -18.55 0.79 4.94
C ALA A 79 -18.53 0.26 6.39
#